data_AF-A0A960S854-F1
#
_entry.id   AF-A0A960S854-F1
#
_cell.length_a   1.000
_cell.length_b   1.000
_cell.length_c   1.000
_cell.angle_alpha   90.00
_cell.angle_beta   90.00
_cell.angle_gamma   90.00
#
_symmetry.space_group_name_H-M   'P 1'
#
loop_
_entity.id
_entity.type
_entity.pdbx_description
1 polymer ?
#
loop_
_entity_poly.entity_id
_entity_poly.type
_entity_poly.pdbx_seq_one_letter_code
_entity_poly.pdbx_strand_id
1 'polypeptide(L)'
;MSVQVDSRPPATIATPGESWLHAAINRHFDPGQTFDAIGQPKTTGVAELDHLGAKRLAVKSDGVCWARATWQSTFGQILDDQHAFDAVVDQIAHPLPGYQIPDTLAQNTVHILYKLKSLSPEGRIHYLNHKNVDDTLIFYMRHVAGEYMSKNFSTYSAADIAAIKSQKTRWGGPESVAFTKYFHLENHTITKYRGEWAYKKQSDPKHYPLSKIDTQKHSMPALCLFGVSESHFEVLSFPQQAPKTQPKVDLNRACDQLAEQIEKDFAYAKELQAQFDADVAAERQQVARDREMAVMQQQMLVVKKGSQQNCTGPVNKKSVENRIHALNHTPTPGVRFNPQQAVSHLTGGTCSAMAFTFLHEALKGTPLSQIPVDTSNETHRTLQAAYNAIERDPKSKTADFHRAKIDAMLKQFHITTTGAYDHPDLASLPEGTYVVRQLTPAANSKGEERGHSMILIKKATEFVLYDPNNGIEQNHTAASAQAVLDASAKKWNTPLSCLYPVQRATATAPTPIAKAPKSPVRKPVRKPAVKPQPLHSTPTKKSGWLSPLFSLVSTVLTFLWKGLNLFTNPTPPKKQREAVTSESDFF
;
A
#
# COMPACT_ATOMS: atom_id res chain seq x y z
N MET A 1 -6.62 -1.77 77.89
CA MET A 1 -6.93 -0.99 76.67
C MET A 1 -7.70 -1.89 75.73
N SER A 2 -8.94 -1.48 75.44
CA SER A 2 -9.95 -2.20 74.66
C SER A 2 -9.67 -2.14 73.15
N VAL A 3 -9.83 -3.26 72.45
CA VAL A 3 -10.11 -3.26 71.01
C VAL A 3 -11.25 -4.25 70.75
N GLN A 4 -12.34 -3.72 70.21
CA GLN A 4 -13.57 -4.43 69.86
C GLN A 4 -13.33 -5.44 68.73
N VAL A 5 -14.02 -6.57 68.86
CA VAL A 5 -14.27 -7.54 67.78
C VAL A 5 -15.45 -6.99 66.96
N ASP A 6 -15.22 -6.77 65.67
CA ASP A 6 -16.28 -6.38 64.72
C ASP A 6 -16.47 -7.51 63.71
N SER A 7 -17.59 -8.22 63.83
CA SER A 7 -17.99 -9.32 62.96
C SER A 7 -18.60 -8.78 61.67
N ARG A 8 -17.94 -9.00 60.52
CA ARG A 8 -18.56 -8.86 59.19
C ARG A 8 -18.58 -10.21 58.47
N PRO A 9 -19.67 -10.55 57.77
CA PRO A 9 -19.74 -11.74 56.92
C PRO A 9 -18.89 -11.54 55.65
N PRO A 10 -18.49 -12.64 54.96
CA PRO A 10 -17.62 -12.56 53.80
C PRO A 10 -18.32 -11.80 52.66
N ALA A 11 -17.58 -10.86 52.06
CA ALA A 11 -17.98 -10.17 50.86
C ALA A 11 -18.16 -11.18 49.72
N THR A 12 -19.35 -11.20 49.15
CA THR A 12 -19.69 -11.87 47.91
C THR A 12 -18.80 -11.31 46.79
N ILE A 13 -18.07 -12.19 46.11
CA ILE A 13 -17.34 -11.86 44.88
C ILE A 13 -18.40 -11.54 43.81
N ALA A 14 -18.55 -10.26 43.48
CA ALA A 14 -19.30 -9.83 42.31
C ALA A 14 -18.44 -10.04 41.06
N THR A 15 -18.93 -10.84 40.12
CA THR A 15 -18.40 -11.00 38.77
C THR A 15 -18.42 -9.67 38.01
N PRO A 16 -17.32 -9.25 37.36
CA PRO A 16 -17.30 -8.04 36.55
C PRO A 16 -17.76 -8.35 35.12
N GLY A 17 -18.89 -7.78 34.73
CA GLY A 17 -19.33 -7.81 33.34
C GLY A 17 -20.80 -7.42 33.26
N GLU A 18 -21.08 -6.13 33.04
CA GLU A 18 -22.31 -5.59 32.40
C GLU A 18 -22.45 -4.07 32.61
N SER A 19 -21.76 -3.44 33.56
CA SER A 19 -22.12 -2.07 33.98
C SER A 19 -21.42 -0.89 33.29
N TRP A 20 -20.50 -1.11 32.34
CA TRP A 20 -19.68 0.01 31.79
C TRP A 20 -20.17 0.54 30.43
N LEU A 21 -20.93 -0.23 29.65
CA LEU A 21 -21.40 0.21 28.34
C LEU A 21 -22.56 1.23 28.43
N HIS A 22 -23.40 1.13 29.46
CA HIS A 22 -24.55 2.02 29.64
C HIS A 22 -24.19 3.47 30.03
N ALA A 23 -22.99 3.73 30.55
CA ALA A 23 -22.63 5.06 31.04
C ALA A 23 -22.04 5.99 29.97
N ALA A 24 -21.56 5.45 28.84
CA ALA A 24 -20.93 6.26 27.79
C ALA A 24 -21.96 6.92 26.84
N ILE A 25 -23.18 6.36 26.73
CA ILE A 25 -24.18 6.76 25.73
C ILE A 25 -25.06 7.94 26.21
N ASN A 26 -25.09 8.25 27.51
CA ASN A 26 -25.93 9.32 28.07
C ASN A 26 -25.17 10.66 28.26
N ARG A 27 -24.70 11.30 27.19
CA ARG A 27 -24.34 12.72 27.21
C ARG A 27 -25.05 13.46 26.09
N HIS A 28 -25.79 14.50 26.48
CA HIS A 28 -26.58 15.39 25.63
C HIS A 28 -25.87 15.83 24.33
N PHE A 29 -26.55 15.59 23.21
CA PHE A 29 -26.23 16.15 21.90
C PHE A 29 -27.34 17.08 21.39
N ASP A 30 -26.95 17.97 20.48
CA ASP A 30 -27.73 19.02 19.85
C ASP A 30 -28.90 18.42 19.01
N PRO A 31 -30.18 18.85 19.17
CA PRO A 31 -31.35 18.22 18.54
C PRO A 31 -31.46 18.35 16.99
N GLY A 32 -30.41 18.80 16.30
CA GLY A 32 -30.50 19.34 14.94
C GLY A 32 -30.07 18.43 13.78
N GLN A 33 -29.58 17.21 14.00
CA GLN A 33 -29.12 16.34 12.90
C GLN A 33 -29.62 14.90 13.02
N THR A 34 -30.68 14.59 12.27
CA THR A 34 -31.15 13.22 12.05
C THR A 34 -30.93 12.81 10.59
N PHE A 35 -30.36 11.63 10.37
CA PHE A 35 -30.18 11.05 9.02
C PHE A 35 -31.26 10.00 8.77
N ASP A 36 -32.09 10.22 7.75
CA ASP A 36 -33.11 9.25 7.32
C ASP A 36 -32.69 8.54 6.02
N ALA A 37 -32.86 7.23 5.92
CA ALA A 37 -32.56 6.49 4.67
C ALA A 37 -33.83 6.09 3.89
N ILE A 38 -33.81 6.23 2.55
CA ILE A 38 -34.90 5.80 1.64
C ILE A 38 -34.38 4.79 0.62
N GLY A 39 -35.12 3.69 0.41
CA GLY A 39 -34.89 2.80 -0.72
C GLY A 39 -35.37 3.41 -2.04
N GLN A 40 -34.47 3.71 -2.98
CA GLN A 40 -34.83 4.11 -4.35
C GLN A 40 -34.46 3.01 -5.37
N PRO A 41 -35.28 2.82 -6.44
CA PRO A 41 -35.11 1.70 -7.35
C PRO A 41 -33.89 1.80 -8.29
N LYS A 42 -33.20 2.94 -8.44
CA LYS A 42 -32.12 3.07 -9.45
C LYS A 42 -30.89 3.95 -9.13
N THR A 43 -30.82 4.64 -8.00
CA THR A 43 -29.69 5.54 -7.69
C THR A 43 -29.25 5.44 -6.23
N THR A 44 -27.95 5.27 -6.00
CA THR A 44 -27.29 5.51 -4.70
C THR A 44 -26.75 6.94 -4.68
N GLY A 45 -26.96 7.66 -3.57
CA GLY A 45 -26.12 8.83 -3.24
C GLY A 45 -26.64 10.23 -3.57
N VAL A 46 -27.95 10.43 -3.75
CA VAL A 46 -28.51 11.80 -3.74
C VAL A 46 -29.07 12.08 -2.36
N ALA A 47 -28.56 13.11 -1.69
CA ALA A 47 -29.16 13.66 -0.49
C ALA A 47 -30.38 14.50 -0.92
N GLU A 48 -31.59 13.97 -0.75
CA GLU A 48 -32.82 14.77 -0.93
C GLU A 48 -33.19 15.38 0.43
N LEU A 49 -33.44 16.69 0.45
CA LEU A 49 -34.11 17.34 1.58
C LEU A 49 -35.61 17.03 1.47
N ASP A 50 -36.23 16.58 2.56
CA ASP A 50 -37.68 16.50 2.60
C ASP A 50 -38.32 17.88 2.91
N HIS A 51 -39.66 17.92 2.90
CA HIS A 51 -40.47 19.07 3.29
C HIS A 51 -40.27 19.54 4.74
N LEU A 52 -39.41 18.87 5.52
CA LEU A 52 -39.04 19.18 6.91
C LEU A 52 -37.55 19.57 7.04
N GLY A 53 -36.78 19.60 5.95
CA GLY A 53 -35.37 20.01 5.95
C GLY A 53 -34.36 18.94 6.39
N ALA A 54 -34.77 17.68 6.55
CA ALA A 54 -33.86 16.59 6.94
C ALA A 54 -33.08 16.05 5.73
N LYS A 55 -31.75 15.88 5.85
CA LYS A 55 -30.91 15.25 4.81
C LYS A 55 -31.20 13.75 4.78
N ARG A 56 -31.79 13.27 3.67
CA ARG A 56 -32.06 11.85 3.48
C ARG A 56 -31.02 11.16 2.61
N LEU A 57 -30.46 10.04 3.05
CA LEU A 57 -29.54 9.23 2.25
C LEU A 57 -30.32 8.16 1.47
N ALA A 58 -30.39 8.33 0.15
CA ALA A 58 -30.98 7.31 -0.71
C ALA A 58 -30.04 6.09 -0.87
N VAL A 59 -30.52 4.92 -0.47
CA VAL A 59 -29.83 3.62 -0.66
C VAL A 59 -30.47 2.84 -1.80
N LYS A 60 -29.65 2.09 -2.54
CA LYS A 60 -30.10 1.26 -3.65
C LYS A 60 -31.01 0.13 -3.14
N SER A 61 -32.17 0.00 -3.77
CA SER A 61 -33.15 -1.05 -3.47
C SER A 61 -32.84 -2.36 -4.21
N ASP A 62 -31.79 -3.06 -3.78
CA ASP A 62 -31.36 -4.37 -4.33
C ASP A 62 -31.60 -5.53 -3.37
N GLY A 63 -32.49 -5.35 -2.39
CA GLY A 63 -32.81 -6.36 -1.40
C GLY A 63 -31.84 -6.43 -0.23
N VAL A 64 -30.78 -5.61 -0.20
CA VAL A 64 -29.88 -5.43 0.96
C VAL A 64 -29.86 -3.99 1.45
N CYS A 65 -30.87 -3.20 1.05
CA CYS A 65 -31.01 -1.79 1.40
C CYS A 65 -31.06 -1.54 2.91
N TRP A 66 -31.66 -2.44 3.70
CA TRP A 66 -31.67 -2.31 5.16
C TRP A 66 -30.27 -2.36 5.75
N ALA A 67 -29.45 -3.34 5.33
CA ALA A 67 -28.08 -3.46 5.82
C ALA A 67 -27.23 -2.26 5.42
N ARG A 68 -27.37 -1.82 4.16
CA ARG A 68 -26.67 -0.65 3.65
C ARG A 68 -27.07 0.63 4.40
N ALA A 69 -28.36 0.83 4.62
CA ALA A 69 -28.88 1.97 5.40
C ALA A 69 -28.36 1.93 6.84
N THR A 70 -28.46 0.78 7.49
CA THR A 70 -28.01 0.59 8.88
C THR A 70 -26.53 0.86 9.02
N TRP A 71 -25.69 0.35 8.12
CA TRP A 71 -24.26 0.61 8.22
C TRP A 71 -23.93 2.07 7.92
N GLN A 72 -24.56 2.68 6.91
CA GLN A 72 -24.34 4.10 6.59
C GLN A 72 -24.78 5.04 7.73
N SER A 73 -25.89 4.77 8.41
CA SER A 73 -26.39 5.59 9.52
C SER A 73 -25.62 5.35 10.82
N THR A 74 -25.55 4.08 11.24
CA THR A 74 -24.98 3.70 12.54
C THR A 74 -23.48 3.96 12.56
N PHE A 75 -22.76 3.57 11.51
CA PHE A 75 -21.31 3.78 11.48
C PHE A 75 -20.94 5.21 11.15
N GLY A 76 -21.78 5.96 10.43
CA GLY A 76 -21.60 7.41 10.33
C GLY A 76 -21.47 8.06 11.71
N GLN A 77 -22.36 7.70 12.64
CA GLN A 77 -22.35 8.21 14.01
C GLN A 77 -21.17 7.67 14.84
N ILE A 78 -20.90 6.35 14.75
CA ILE A 78 -19.80 5.72 15.49
C ILE A 78 -18.43 6.25 15.06
N LEU A 79 -18.24 6.61 13.78
CA LEU A 79 -16.94 7.07 13.28
C LEU A 79 -16.46 8.37 13.95
N ASP A 80 -17.40 9.20 14.39
CA ASP A 80 -17.12 10.50 15.03
C ASP A 80 -17.05 10.41 16.56
N ASP A 81 -17.46 9.28 17.16
CA ASP A 81 -17.28 8.96 18.58
C ASP A 81 -16.16 7.93 18.77
N GLN A 82 -15.03 8.35 19.33
CA GLN A 82 -13.87 7.48 19.54
C GLN A 82 -14.17 6.27 20.43
N HIS A 83 -14.96 6.44 21.49
CA HIS A 83 -15.25 5.36 22.43
C HIS A 83 -16.20 4.34 21.81
N ALA A 84 -17.26 4.80 21.13
CA ALA A 84 -18.15 3.92 20.39
C ALA A 84 -17.41 3.18 19.27
N PHE A 85 -16.48 3.86 18.58
CA PHE A 85 -15.66 3.25 17.53
C PHE A 85 -14.79 2.12 18.07
N ASP A 86 -14.08 2.37 19.16
CA ASP A 86 -13.18 1.36 19.74
C ASP A 86 -13.97 0.16 20.28
N ALA A 87 -15.12 0.39 20.91
CA ALA A 87 -15.99 -0.69 21.39
C ALA A 87 -16.49 -1.58 20.25
N VAL A 88 -16.91 -0.99 19.12
CA VAL A 88 -17.40 -1.75 17.97
C VAL A 88 -16.26 -2.47 17.25
N VAL A 89 -15.10 -1.83 17.09
CA VAL A 89 -13.91 -2.48 16.51
C VAL A 89 -13.48 -3.66 17.37
N ASP A 90 -13.46 -3.51 18.70
CA ASP A 90 -13.12 -4.59 19.63
C ASP A 90 -14.11 -5.76 19.53
N GLN A 91 -15.42 -5.50 19.51
CA GLN A 91 -16.43 -6.54 19.35
C GLN A 91 -16.37 -7.26 17.99
N ILE A 92 -15.93 -6.58 16.93
CA ILE A 92 -15.72 -7.20 15.60
C ILE A 92 -14.45 -8.05 15.62
N ALA A 93 -13.36 -7.55 16.19
CA ALA A 93 -12.08 -8.25 16.29
C ALA A 93 -12.13 -9.45 17.25
N HIS A 94 -12.98 -9.35 18.29
CA HIS A 94 -13.17 -10.36 19.32
C HIS A 94 -14.68 -10.69 19.44
N PRO A 95 -15.22 -11.52 18.53
CA PRO A 95 -16.62 -11.90 18.55
C PRO A 95 -17.04 -12.48 19.91
N LEU A 96 -18.33 -12.30 20.27
CA LEU A 96 -18.86 -12.82 21.53
C LEU A 96 -18.61 -14.33 21.66
N PRO A 97 -18.40 -14.86 22.88
CA PRO A 97 -18.07 -16.28 23.08
C PRO A 97 -19.00 -17.25 22.32
N GLY A 98 -18.35 -18.09 21.53
CA GLY A 98 -18.95 -19.14 20.72
C GLY A 98 -19.62 -18.67 19.42
N TYR A 99 -19.60 -17.38 19.07
CA TYR A 99 -20.02 -16.92 17.74
C TYR A 99 -18.87 -17.19 16.77
N GLN A 100 -19.16 -17.90 15.68
CA GLN A 100 -18.14 -18.33 14.73
C GLN A 100 -18.10 -17.37 13.54
N ILE A 101 -17.41 -16.25 13.67
CA ILE A 101 -17.16 -15.32 12.57
C ILE A 101 -15.80 -15.64 11.93
N PRO A 102 -15.68 -15.82 10.60
CA PRO A 102 -14.38 -16.05 9.98
C PRO A 102 -13.40 -14.90 10.26
N ASP A 103 -12.20 -15.22 10.75
CA ASP A 103 -11.19 -14.21 11.13
C ASP A 103 -10.87 -13.25 9.99
N THR A 104 -10.79 -13.75 8.75
CA THR A 104 -10.52 -12.93 7.56
C THR A 104 -11.64 -11.93 7.30
N LEU A 105 -12.89 -12.30 7.56
CA LEU A 105 -14.04 -11.42 7.40
C LEU A 105 -14.06 -10.35 8.50
N ALA A 106 -13.78 -10.73 9.75
CA ALA A 106 -13.66 -9.79 10.86
C ALA A 106 -12.53 -8.77 10.62
N GLN A 107 -11.33 -9.24 10.25
CA GLN A 107 -10.17 -8.38 9.95
C GLN A 107 -10.45 -7.41 8.79
N ASN A 108 -11.09 -7.87 7.71
CA ASN A 108 -11.46 -7.02 6.59
C ASN A 108 -12.46 -5.93 7.00
N THR A 109 -13.44 -6.27 7.84
CA THR A 109 -14.41 -5.31 8.38
C THR A 109 -13.72 -4.26 9.26
N VAL A 110 -12.82 -4.67 10.16
CA VAL A 110 -12.03 -3.75 10.99
C VAL A 110 -11.18 -2.81 10.12
N HIS A 111 -10.53 -3.34 9.08
CA HIS A 111 -9.74 -2.53 8.15
C HIS A 111 -10.60 -1.47 7.44
N ILE A 112 -11.79 -1.85 6.97
CA ILE A 112 -12.77 -0.93 6.37
C ILE A 112 -13.14 0.18 7.36
N LEU A 113 -13.37 -0.15 8.63
CA LEU A 113 -13.71 0.83 9.67
C LEU A 113 -12.60 1.85 9.92
N TYR A 114 -11.36 1.40 10.08
CA TYR A 114 -10.22 2.32 10.21
C TYR A 114 -10.05 3.19 8.97
N LYS A 115 -10.27 2.63 7.78
CA LYS A 115 -10.22 3.41 6.54
C LYS A 115 -11.33 4.46 6.48
N LEU A 116 -12.56 4.11 6.88
CA LEU A 116 -13.66 5.07 6.95
C LEU A 116 -13.37 6.20 7.93
N LYS A 117 -12.77 5.89 9.09
CA LYS A 117 -12.41 6.87 10.11
C LYS A 117 -11.38 7.89 9.62
N SER A 118 -10.49 7.47 8.72
CA SER A 118 -9.47 8.36 8.14
C SER A 118 -9.99 9.22 6.98
N LEU A 119 -11.26 9.10 6.60
CA LEU A 119 -11.85 9.81 5.44
C LEU A 119 -12.78 10.94 5.91
N SER A 120 -12.87 12.00 5.10
CA SER A 120 -13.91 13.03 5.25
C SER A 120 -15.31 12.42 5.09
N PRO A 121 -16.37 13.08 5.57
CA PRO A 121 -17.75 12.60 5.40
C PRO A 121 -18.10 12.19 3.95
N GLU A 122 -17.67 12.98 2.97
CA GLU A 122 -17.85 12.72 1.54
C GLU A 122 -17.01 11.52 1.08
N GLY A 123 -15.77 11.44 1.56
CA GLY A 123 -14.89 10.31 1.33
C GLY A 123 -15.46 9.00 1.87
N ARG A 124 -16.12 9.04 3.03
CA ARG A 124 -16.83 7.89 3.63
C ARG A 124 -17.95 7.41 2.71
N ILE A 125 -18.80 8.32 2.21
CA ILE A 125 -19.89 7.97 1.28
C ILE A 125 -19.33 7.33 0.00
N HIS A 126 -18.29 7.91 -0.60
CA HIS A 126 -17.69 7.35 -1.81
C HIS A 126 -17.07 5.97 -1.56
N TYR A 127 -16.37 5.80 -0.42
CA TYR A 127 -15.75 4.53 -0.07
C TYR A 127 -16.76 3.43 0.25
N LEU A 128 -17.86 3.76 0.94
CA LEU A 128 -18.98 2.84 1.21
C LEU A 128 -19.71 2.42 -0.07
N ASN A 129 -19.75 3.27 -1.09
CA ASN A 129 -20.32 2.92 -2.40
C ASN A 129 -19.39 2.05 -3.25
N HIS A 130 -18.15 1.80 -2.84
CA HIS A 130 -17.27 0.89 -3.54
C HIS A 130 -17.78 -0.56 -3.36
N LYS A 131 -18.09 -1.25 -4.46
CA LYS A 131 -18.74 -2.57 -4.45
C LYS A 131 -18.11 -3.57 -3.48
N ASN A 132 -16.78 -3.69 -3.45
CA ASN A 132 -16.11 -4.64 -2.57
C ASN A 132 -16.26 -4.28 -1.08
N VAL A 133 -16.35 -3.00 -0.76
CA VAL A 133 -16.55 -2.52 0.62
C VAL A 133 -17.98 -2.81 1.05
N ASP A 134 -18.96 -2.40 0.23
CA ASP A 134 -20.39 -2.67 0.44
C ASP A 134 -20.67 -4.17 0.62
N ASP A 135 -20.19 -5.01 -0.31
CA ASP A 135 -20.37 -6.46 -0.26
C ASP A 135 -19.74 -7.08 1.00
N THR A 136 -18.54 -6.64 1.40
CA THR A 136 -17.85 -7.17 2.59
C THR A 136 -18.64 -6.86 3.85
N LEU A 137 -19.12 -5.61 3.98
CA LEU A 137 -19.92 -5.18 5.13
C LEU A 137 -21.26 -5.92 5.19
N ILE A 138 -21.95 -6.05 4.05
CA ILE A 138 -23.21 -6.81 3.94
C ILE A 138 -22.98 -8.28 4.32
N PHE A 139 -21.88 -8.88 3.85
CA PHE A 139 -21.54 -10.27 4.16
C PHE A 139 -21.24 -10.47 5.65
N TYR A 140 -20.46 -9.56 6.26
CA TYR A 140 -20.21 -9.54 7.69
C TYR A 140 -21.50 -9.44 8.50
N MET A 141 -22.38 -8.48 8.18
CA MET A 141 -23.65 -8.30 8.88
C MET A 141 -24.54 -9.55 8.80
N ARG A 142 -24.57 -10.24 7.65
CA ARG A 142 -25.34 -11.49 7.48
C ARG A 142 -24.78 -12.61 8.34
N HIS A 143 -23.46 -12.72 8.37
CA HIS A 143 -22.79 -13.76 9.14
C HIS A 143 -23.06 -13.60 10.63
N VAL A 144 -22.91 -12.37 11.14
CA VAL A 144 -23.25 -12.01 12.53
C VAL A 144 -24.71 -12.33 12.86
N ALA A 145 -25.64 -11.88 12.02
CA ALA A 145 -27.06 -12.14 12.23
C ALA A 145 -27.37 -13.65 12.20
N GLY A 146 -26.72 -14.41 11.31
CA GLY A 146 -26.93 -15.85 11.18
C GLY A 146 -26.42 -16.63 12.38
N GLU A 147 -25.26 -16.23 12.91
CA GLU A 147 -24.70 -16.79 14.15
C GLU A 147 -25.59 -16.44 15.36
N TYR A 148 -26.06 -15.19 15.46
CA TYR A 148 -26.98 -14.76 16.52
C TYR A 148 -28.28 -15.55 16.48
N MET A 149 -28.92 -15.68 15.31
CA MET A 149 -30.16 -16.44 15.17
C MET A 149 -29.94 -17.93 15.50
N SER A 150 -28.82 -18.51 15.06
CA SER A 150 -28.49 -19.92 15.33
C SER A 150 -28.34 -20.20 16.82
N LYS A 151 -27.79 -19.26 17.58
CA LYS A 151 -27.64 -19.38 19.04
C LYS A 151 -28.92 -19.09 19.82
N ASN A 152 -29.84 -18.34 19.24
CA ASN A 152 -31.09 -17.94 19.85
C ASN A 152 -32.29 -18.66 19.23
N PHE A 153 -32.16 -19.98 19.01
CA PHE A 153 -33.14 -20.82 18.30
C PHE A 153 -34.55 -20.83 18.92
N SER A 154 -34.69 -20.48 20.20
CA SER A 154 -36.00 -20.32 20.85
C SER A 154 -36.79 -19.12 20.31
N THR A 155 -36.09 -18.15 19.72
CA THR A 155 -36.64 -16.88 19.21
C THR A 155 -36.83 -16.90 17.70
N TYR A 156 -36.03 -17.69 16.97
CA TYR A 156 -36.00 -17.70 15.50
C TYR A 156 -36.31 -19.09 14.95
N SER A 157 -37.15 -19.17 13.91
CA SER A 157 -37.49 -20.47 13.34
C SER A 157 -36.30 -21.07 12.57
N ALA A 158 -36.28 -22.41 12.45
CA ALA A 158 -35.28 -23.10 11.63
C ALA A 158 -35.30 -22.63 10.16
N ALA A 159 -36.47 -22.22 9.66
CA ALA A 159 -36.61 -21.65 8.31
C ALA A 159 -35.92 -20.29 8.19
N ASP A 160 -36.03 -19.42 9.21
CA ASP A 160 -35.35 -18.12 9.22
C ASP A 160 -33.83 -18.28 9.27
N ILE A 161 -33.35 -19.22 10.10
CA ILE A 161 -31.92 -19.56 10.21
C ILE A 161 -31.39 -20.15 8.89
N ALA A 162 -32.16 -21.01 8.23
CA ALA A 162 -31.78 -21.57 6.94
C ALA A 162 -31.79 -20.52 5.82
N ALA A 163 -32.77 -19.61 5.83
CA ALA A 163 -32.90 -18.55 4.85
C ALA A 163 -31.67 -17.63 4.86
N ILE A 164 -31.25 -17.16 6.05
CA ILE A 164 -30.08 -16.28 6.15
C ILE A 164 -28.78 -17.00 5.76
N LYS A 165 -28.59 -18.25 6.17
CA LYS A 165 -27.40 -19.07 5.82
C LYS A 165 -27.32 -19.38 4.33
N SER A 166 -28.47 -19.50 3.65
CA SER A 166 -28.50 -19.79 2.22
C SER A 166 -28.02 -18.63 1.35
N GLN A 167 -27.88 -17.41 1.89
CA GLN A 167 -27.49 -16.17 1.22
C GLN A 167 -28.36 -15.79 -0.01
N LYS A 168 -29.45 -16.52 -0.25
CA LYS A 168 -30.28 -16.45 -1.47
C LYS A 168 -31.38 -15.39 -1.41
N THR A 169 -31.59 -14.71 -0.28
CA THR A 169 -32.76 -13.85 -0.07
C THR A 169 -32.42 -12.38 0.16
N ARG A 170 -33.45 -11.54 -0.04
CA ARG A 170 -33.54 -10.15 0.43
C ARG A 170 -33.40 -10.13 1.96
N TRP A 171 -32.77 -9.10 2.50
CA TRP A 171 -32.71 -8.81 3.93
C TRP A 171 -34.13 -8.70 4.49
N GLY A 172 -34.48 -9.53 5.47
CA GLY A 172 -35.78 -9.54 6.14
C GLY A 172 -35.76 -8.88 7.52
N GLY A 173 -36.92 -8.93 8.18
CA GLY A 173 -37.12 -8.43 9.54
C GLY A 173 -36.40 -9.24 10.64
N PRO A 174 -36.34 -10.57 10.58
CA PRO A 174 -35.60 -11.36 11.58
C PRO A 174 -34.11 -11.04 11.60
N GLU A 175 -33.50 -10.86 10.42
CA GLU A 175 -32.07 -10.57 10.28
C GLU A 175 -31.71 -9.18 10.81
N SER A 176 -32.58 -8.18 10.60
CA SER A 176 -32.37 -6.84 11.14
C SER A 176 -32.40 -6.86 12.68
N VAL A 177 -33.39 -7.52 13.28
CA VAL A 177 -33.50 -7.64 14.74
C VAL A 177 -32.33 -8.43 15.34
N ALA A 178 -31.89 -9.49 14.67
CA ALA A 178 -30.74 -10.28 15.13
C ALA A 178 -29.45 -9.45 15.14
N PHE A 179 -29.21 -8.70 14.06
CA PHE A 179 -28.03 -7.84 13.94
C PHE A 179 -28.02 -6.72 14.98
N THR A 180 -29.15 -6.02 15.17
CA THR A 180 -29.23 -4.93 16.16
C THR A 180 -29.04 -5.44 17.57
N LYS A 181 -29.59 -6.60 17.91
CA LYS A 181 -29.38 -7.21 19.23
C LYS A 181 -27.94 -7.65 19.46
N TYR A 182 -27.23 -8.13 18.43
CA TYR A 182 -25.81 -8.51 18.57
C TYR A 182 -24.94 -7.31 18.94
N PHE A 183 -25.17 -6.15 18.32
CA PHE A 183 -24.39 -4.92 18.55
C PHE A 183 -25.01 -3.97 19.58
N HIS A 184 -26.10 -4.37 20.25
CA HIS A 184 -26.85 -3.52 21.17
C HIS A 184 -27.25 -2.16 20.55
N LEU A 185 -27.68 -2.18 19.29
CA LEU A 185 -28.08 -0.98 18.54
C LEU A 185 -29.55 -0.65 18.78
N GLU A 186 -29.84 0.63 19.04
CA GLU A 186 -31.17 1.18 19.05
C GLU A 186 -31.50 1.79 17.68
N ASN A 187 -32.31 1.07 16.88
CA ASN A 187 -32.73 1.53 15.56
C ASN A 187 -34.22 1.90 15.56
N HIS A 188 -34.56 3.13 15.17
CA HIS A 188 -35.96 3.50 14.94
C HIS A 188 -36.32 3.36 13.46
N THR A 189 -37.40 2.63 13.19
CA THR A 189 -37.91 2.44 11.83
C THR A 189 -39.21 3.19 11.65
N ILE A 190 -39.22 4.18 10.76
CA ILE A 190 -40.42 4.91 10.36
C ILE A 190 -41.06 4.16 9.20
N THR A 191 -42.20 3.52 9.46
CA THR A 191 -42.91 2.78 8.41
C THR A 191 -43.97 3.67 7.78
N LYS A 192 -43.77 4.05 6.51
CA LYS A 192 -44.75 4.87 5.75
C LYS A 192 -45.52 4.01 4.75
N TYR A 193 -46.74 3.62 5.12
CA TYR A 193 -47.64 2.96 4.19
C TYR A 193 -48.33 3.98 3.29
N ARG A 194 -48.36 3.73 1.97
CA ARG A 194 -49.06 4.58 0.99
C ARG A 194 -50.60 4.51 1.09
N GLY A 195 -51.16 3.83 2.10
CA GLY A 195 -52.58 3.54 2.25
C GLY A 195 -53.42 4.63 2.94
N GLU A 196 -52.83 5.56 3.69
CA GLU A 196 -53.63 6.54 4.45
C GLU A 196 -54.01 7.81 3.68
N TRP A 197 -53.47 8.01 2.47
CA TRP A 197 -53.91 9.10 1.58
C TRP A 197 -55.12 8.75 0.72
N ALA A 198 -55.52 7.47 0.67
CA ALA A 198 -56.67 7.01 -0.12
C ALA A 198 -58.01 7.08 0.64
N TYR A 199 -58.00 7.21 1.98
CA TYR A 199 -59.24 7.14 2.78
C TYR A 199 -59.92 8.49 3.09
N LYS A 200 -59.43 9.61 2.53
CA LYS A 200 -60.07 10.93 2.72
C LYS A 200 -60.57 11.62 1.45
N LYS A 201 -60.59 10.93 0.31
CA LYS A 201 -61.23 11.41 -0.93
C LYS A 201 -61.98 10.29 -1.66
N GLN A 202 -63.03 9.76 -1.03
CA GLN A 202 -64.14 9.14 -1.76
C GLN A 202 -65.35 8.99 -0.84
N SER A 203 -66.21 10.01 -0.86
CA SER A 203 -67.60 9.89 -0.48
C SER A 203 -68.36 9.19 -1.61
N ASP A 204 -68.40 7.86 -1.61
CA ASP A 204 -69.48 7.10 -2.23
C ASP A 204 -69.62 5.70 -1.59
N PRO A 205 -70.71 5.42 -0.85
CA PRO A 205 -70.92 4.13 -0.21
C PRO A 205 -71.70 3.22 -1.14
N LYS A 206 -71.03 2.43 -2.00
CA LYS A 206 -71.60 1.19 -2.56
C LYS A 206 -70.54 0.28 -3.19
N HIS A 207 -70.43 -0.91 -2.60
CA HIS A 207 -69.90 -2.17 -3.16
C HIS A 207 -68.38 -2.36 -3.17
N TYR A 208 -67.87 -3.17 -2.23
CA TYR A 208 -67.12 -4.43 -2.47
C TYR A 208 -66.86 -5.12 -1.11
N PRO A 209 -67.19 -6.41 -0.91
CA PRO A 209 -66.91 -7.10 0.34
C PRO A 209 -65.43 -7.51 0.45
N LEU A 210 -64.89 -7.34 1.66
CA LEU A 210 -63.50 -7.58 2.12
C LEU A 210 -62.98 -9.03 2.01
N SER A 211 -63.66 -9.94 1.31
CA SER A 211 -63.39 -11.38 1.38
C SER A 211 -62.52 -11.95 0.24
N LYS A 212 -61.87 -11.11 -0.58
CA LYS A 212 -61.03 -11.58 -1.71
C LYS A 212 -59.75 -10.77 -1.92
N ILE A 213 -59.00 -10.48 -0.86
CA ILE A 213 -57.58 -10.12 -1.03
C ILE A 213 -56.77 -11.39 -0.89
N ASP A 214 -56.36 -11.95 -2.04
CA ASP A 214 -55.39 -13.02 -2.14
C ASP A 214 -54.01 -12.47 -1.74
N THR A 215 -53.58 -12.77 -0.52
CA THR A 215 -52.32 -12.29 0.07
C THR A 215 -51.07 -12.89 -0.58
N GLN A 216 -51.18 -13.76 -1.59
CA GLN A 216 -50.02 -14.44 -2.19
C GLN A 216 -49.50 -13.83 -3.50
N LYS A 217 -50.12 -12.81 -4.09
CA LYS A 217 -49.73 -12.36 -5.46
C LYS A 217 -49.30 -10.91 -5.66
N HIS A 218 -49.27 -10.07 -4.64
CA HIS A 218 -48.81 -8.68 -4.80
C HIS A 218 -47.78 -8.29 -3.75
N SER A 219 -46.49 -8.51 -4.05
CA SER A 219 -45.40 -7.82 -3.37
C SER A 219 -45.36 -6.35 -3.83
N MET A 220 -46.10 -5.46 -3.17
CA MET A 220 -45.86 -4.03 -3.32
C MET A 220 -44.53 -3.66 -2.65
N PRO A 221 -43.69 -2.81 -3.26
CA PRO A 221 -42.50 -2.31 -2.59
C PRO A 221 -42.92 -1.40 -1.43
N ALA A 222 -42.69 -1.85 -0.20
CA ALA A 222 -42.79 -1.00 0.98
C ALA A 222 -41.62 0.01 0.96
N LEU A 223 -41.93 1.28 1.19
CA LEU A 223 -40.93 2.33 1.40
C LEU A 223 -40.61 2.34 2.89
N CYS A 224 -39.46 1.77 3.27
CA CYS A 224 -38.98 1.83 4.66
C CYS A 224 -38.13 3.09 4.85
N LEU A 225 -38.48 3.91 5.84
CA LEU A 225 -37.67 5.03 6.34
C LEU A 225 -37.04 4.60 7.66
N PHE A 226 -35.79 4.96 7.93
CA PHE A 226 -35.10 4.64 9.18
C PHE A 226 -34.53 5.92 9.76
N GLY A 227 -34.77 6.19 11.04
CA GLY A 227 -34.25 7.36 11.74
C GLY A 227 -33.70 6.99 13.12
N VAL A 228 -32.96 7.89 13.74
CA VAL A 228 -32.55 7.80 15.16
C VAL A 228 -32.87 9.16 15.78
N SER A 229 -33.63 9.19 16.87
CA SER A 229 -33.90 10.42 17.62
C SER A 229 -34.07 10.07 19.10
N GLU A 230 -33.32 10.73 19.97
CA GLU A 230 -33.69 10.86 21.38
C GLU A 230 -34.83 11.88 21.48
N SER A 231 -36.08 11.41 21.52
CA SER A 231 -37.16 12.21 22.08
C SER A 231 -38.15 11.32 22.83
N HIS A 232 -38.14 11.48 24.16
CA HIS A 232 -39.24 11.08 25.02
C HIS A 232 -40.48 11.85 24.54
N PHE A 233 -41.49 11.15 24.02
CA PHE A 233 -42.84 11.69 23.95
C PHE A 233 -43.57 11.34 25.25
N GLU A 234 -43.56 12.28 26.20
CA GLU A 234 -44.63 12.36 27.19
C GLU A 234 -45.92 12.71 26.43
N VAL A 235 -46.91 11.82 26.51
CA VAL A 235 -48.27 12.10 26.03
C VAL A 235 -48.89 13.14 26.98
N LEU A 236 -48.70 14.42 26.69
CA LEU A 236 -49.45 15.49 27.35
C LEU A 236 -50.91 15.45 26.84
N SER A 237 -51.76 14.78 27.59
CA SER A 237 -53.20 14.95 27.52
C SER A 237 -53.56 16.37 27.93
N PHE A 238 -53.91 17.24 26.97
CA PHE A 238 -54.47 18.55 27.27
C PHE A 238 -55.89 18.39 27.83
N PRO A 239 -56.21 19.00 28.99
CA PRO A 239 -57.58 19.07 29.46
C PRO A 239 -58.39 20.01 28.56
N GLN A 240 -59.56 19.54 28.11
CA GLN A 240 -60.59 20.35 27.47
C GLN A 240 -61.08 21.44 28.43
N GLN A 241 -60.47 22.62 28.39
CA GLN A 241 -61.15 23.84 28.84
C GLN A 241 -60.87 24.97 27.85
N ALA A 242 -61.93 25.33 27.11
CA ALA A 242 -61.94 26.42 26.15
C ALA A 242 -61.93 27.78 26.88
N PRO A 243 -60.96 28.67 26.63
CA PRO A 243 -61.08 30.06 27.03
C PRO A 243 -62.00 30.78 26.03
N LYS A 244 -63.13 31.27 26.53
CA LYS A 244 -64.03 32.19 25.82
C LYS A 244 -63.39 33.57 25.79
N THR A 245 -62.60 33.84 24.76
CA THR A 245 -62.43 35.12 24.03
C THR A 245 -61.06 35.10 23.35
N GLN A 246 -61.00 34.62 22.11
CA GLN A 246 -59.84 34.85 21.25
C GLN A 246 -60.00 36.18 20.51
N PRO A 247 -58.93 36.98 20.38
CA PRO A 247 -58.93 38.14 19.49
C PRO A 247 -59.18 37.68 18.06
N LYS A 248 -60.01 38.40 17.30
CA LYS A 248 -60.17 38.20 15.85
C LYS A 248 -58.81 38.46 15.19
N VAL A 249 -58.04 37.41 14.98
CA VAL A 249 -56.82 37.46 14.14
C VAL A 249 -57.29 37.69 12.71
N ASP A 250 -56.78 38.76 12.09
CA ASP A 250 -56.98 39.03 10.68
C ASP A 250 -56.20 37.99 9.87
N LEU A 251 -56.90 36.93 9.48
CA LEU A 251 -56.33 35.74 8.83
C LEU A 251 -55.64 36.10 7.51
N ASN A 252 -56.13 37.12 6.80
CA ASN A 252 -55.53 37.55 5.54
C ASN A 252 -54.16 38.18 5.76
N ARG A 253 -54.04 39.05 6.77
CA ARG A 253 -52.75 39.65 7.15
C ARG A 253 -51.73 38.60 7.61
N ALA A 254 -52.17 37.56 8.31
CA ALA A 254 -51.30 36.46 8.71
C ALA A 254 -50.82 35.61 7.52
N CYS A 255 -51.69 35.37 6.53
CA CYS A 255 -51.33 34.68 5.29
C CYS A 255 -50.33 35.48 4.44
N ASP A 256 -50.51 36.80 4.33
CA ASP A 256 -49.60 37.67 3.57
C ASP A 256 -48.21 37.72 4.22
N GLN A 257 -48.15 37.84 5.54
CA GLN A 257 -46.88 37.80 6.29
C GLN A 257 -46.17 36.45 6.16
N LEU A 258 -46.93 35.35 6.14
CA LEU A 258 -46.37 34.01 5.93
C LEU A 258 -45.82 33.85 4.51
N ALA A 259 -46.53 34.34 3.49
CA ALA A 259 -46.06 34.31 2.11
C ALA A 259 -44.76 35.11 1.92
N GLU A 260 -44.67 36.32 2.49
CA GLU A 260 -43.45 37.14 2.46
C GLU A 260 -42.28 36.44 3.17
N GLN A 261 -42.54 35.78 4.31
CA GLN A 261 -41.51 35.03 5.02
C GLN A 261 -41.02 33.82 4.21
N ILE A 262 -41.93 33.08 3.55
CA ILE A 262 -41.56 31.95 2.69
C ILE A 262 -40.67 32.41 1.53
N GLU A 263 -40.96 33.55 0.90
CA GLU A 263 -40.12 34.10 -0.17
C GLU A 263 -38.72 34.47 0.33
N LYS A 264 -38.61 35.07 1.51
CA LYS A 264 -37.32 35.40 2.15
C LYS A 264 -36.51 34.14 2.46
N ASP A 265 -37.16 33.13 3.02
CA ASP A 265 -36.52 31.85 3.35
C ASP A 265 -36.05 31.13 2.08
N PHE A 266 -36.82 31.20 0.98
CA PHE A 266 -36.44 30.61 -0.30
C PHE A 266 -35.25 31.35 -0.96
N ALA A 267 -35.19 32.68 -0.83
CA ALA A 267 -34.05 33.47 -1.29
C ALA A 267 -32.78 33.14 -0.49
N TYR A 268 -32.90 33.04 0.84
CA TYR A 268 -31.80 32.65 1.72
C TYR A 268 -31.29 31.22 1.43
N ALA A 269 -32.21 30.27 1.19
CA ALA A 269 -31.84 28.90 0.82
C ALA A 269 -31.07 28.84 -0.51
N LYS A 270 -31.41 29.69 -1.50
CA LYS A 270 -30.66 29.80 -2.75
C LYS A 270 -29.25 30.34 -2.54
N GLU A 271 -29.08 31.31 -1.65
CA GLU A 271 -27.77 31.87 -1.31
C GLU A 271 -26.89 30.83 -0.62
N LEU A 272 -27.45 30.08 0.35
CA LEU A 272 -26.76 28.96 1.00
C LEU A 272 -26.37 27.86 0.01
N GLN A 273 -27.24 27.52 -0.95
CA GLN A 273 -26.91 26.53 -1.98
C GLN A 273 -25.75 27.01 -2.87
N ALA A 274 -25.75 28.27 -3.27
CA ALA A 274 -24.68 28.84 -4.08
C ALA A 274 -23.33 28.86 -3.32
N GLN A 275 -23.36 29.20 -2.02
CA GLN A 275 -22.18 29.15 -1.16
C GLN A 275 -21.66 27.71 -1.02
N PHE A 276 -22.55 26.75 -0.77
CA PHE A 276 -22.20 25.33 -0.69
C PHE A 276 -21.57 24.82 -1.98
N ASP A 277 -22.13 25.16 -3.14
CA ASP A 277 -21.59 24.76 -4.44
C ASP A 277 -20.19 25.37 -4.68
N ALA A 278 -19.95 26.60 -4.21
CA ALA A 278 -18.64 27.26 -4.28
C ALA A 278 -17.61 26.55 -3.37
N ASP A 279 -17.99 26.19 -2.15
CA ASP A 279 -17.12 25.49 -1.20
C ASP A 279 -16.76 24.08 -1.72
N VAL A 280 -17.73 23.34 -2.26
CA VAL A 280 -17.51 22.04 -2.90
C VAL A 280 -16.59 22.17 -4.12
N ALA A 281 -16.73 23.24 -4.92
CA ALA A 281 -15.84 23.49 -6.04
C ALA A 281 -14.40 23.79 -5.58
N ALA A 282 -14.24 24.56 -4.50
CA ALA A 282 -12.94 24.86 -3.90
C ALA A 282 -12.27 23.60 -3.33
N GLU A 283 -13.01 22.75 -2.62
CA GLU A 283 -12.50 21.49 -2.09
C GLU A 283 -12.10 20.52 -3.21
N ARG A 284 -12.90 20.40 -4.27
CA ARG A 284 -12.53 19.59 -5.45
C ARG A 284 -11.23 20.07 -6.09
N GLN A 285 -11.03 21.39 -6.18
CA GLN A 285 -9.76 21.95 -6.67
C GLN A 285 -8.61 21.62 -5.71
N GLN A 286 -8.83 21.66 -4.40
CA GLN A 286 -7.81 21.30 -3.42
C GLN A 286 -7.41 19.83 -3.51
N VAL A 287 -8.38 18.91 -3.56
CA VAL A 287 -8.12 17.47 -3.72
C VAL A 287 -7.41 17.17 -5.05
N ALA A 288 -7.74 17.89 -6.13
CA ALA A 288 -7.04 17.78 -7.40
C ALA A 288 -5.57 18.20 -7.27
N ARG A 289 -5.28 19.34 -6.63
CA ARG A 289 -3.92 19.80 -6.34
C ARG A 289 -3.13 18.81 -5.47
N ASP A 290 -3.76 18.29 -4.41
CA ASP A 290 -3.12 17.33 -3.52
C ASP A 290 -2.81 16.01 -4.22
N ARG A 291 -3.70 15.57 -5.13
CA ARG A 291 -3.47 14.38 -5.96
C ARG A 291 -2.35 14.60 -6.98
N GLU A 292 -2.30 15.77 -7.62
CA GLU A 292 -1.18 16.14 -8.51
C GLU A 292 0.15 16.16 -7.74
N MET A 293 0.18 16.76 -6.55
CA MET A 293 1.35 16.77 -5.68
C MET A 293 1.76 15.36 -5.23
N ALA A 294 0.82 14.49 -4.88
CA ALA A 294 1.11 13.10 -4.51
C ALA A 294 1.65 12.29 -5.69
N VAL A 295 1.09 12.44 -6.89
CA VAL A 295 1.60 11.81 -8.11
C VAL A 295 2.99 12.34 -8.45
N MET A 296 3.21 13.64 -8.30
CA MET A 296 4.51 14.27 -8.54
C MET A 296 5.55 13.83 -7.50
N GLN A 297 5.19 13.67 -6.22
CA GLN A 297 6.03 13.07 -5.18
C GLN A 297 6.36 11.59 -5.48
N GLN A 298 5.38 10.81 -5.94
CA GLN A 298 5.61 9.41 -6.35
C GLN A 298 6.51 9.29 -7.58
N GLN A 299 6.36 10.20 -8.54
CA GLN A 299 7.21 10.26 -9.74
C GLN A 299 8.59 10.85 -9.45
N MET A 300 8.72 11.67 -8.40
CA MET A 300 10.00 12.20 -7.92
C MET A 300 10.84 11.18 -7.14
N LEU A 301 10.24 10.09 -6.64
CA LEU A 301 10.99 9.07 -5.92
C LEU A 301 11.97 8.39 -6.86
N VAL A 302 11.55 7.85 -8.02
CA VAL A 302 12.47 7.13 -8.92
C VAL A 302 13.02 8.04 -10.02
N VAL A 303 14.23 8.58 -9.82
CA VAL A 303 14.88 9.49 -10.78
C VAL A 303 15.41 8.77 -12.01
N LYS A 304 15.86 7.52 -11.86
CA LYS A 304 16.28 6.64 -12.96
C LYS A 304 16.01 5.21 -12.57
N LYS A 305 15.39 4.42 -13.46
CA LYS A 305 15.18 2.98 -13.23
C LYS A 305 16.48 2.21 -13.40
N GLY A 306 16.77 1.36 -12.42
CA GLY A 306 17.81 0.33 -12.50
C GLY A 306 17.30 -0.86 -13.31
N SER A 307 18.22 -1.67 -13.84
CA SER A 307 17.86 -2.91 -14.52
C SER A 307 19.05 -3.86 -14.58
N GLN A 308 18.83 -5.07 -14.06
CA GLN A 308 19.76 -6.19 -14.25
C GLN A 308 19.49 -6.97 -15.54
N GLN A 309 18.79 -6.40 -16.52
CA GLN A 309 18.75 -6.99 -17.86
C GLN A 309 20.18 -7.15 -18.38
N ASN A 310 20.45 -8.28 -19.05
CA ASN A 310 21.78 -8.65 -19.57
C ASN A 310 22.86 -8.83 -18.48
N CYS A 311 22.47 -9.14 -17.24
CA CYS A 311 23.40 -9.49 -16.16
C CYS A 311 24.11 -10.81 -16.36
N THR A 312 23.43 -11.79 -16.98
CA THR A 312 24.02 -13.06 -17.40
C THR A 312 24.57 -12.94 -18.81
N GLY A 313 25.73 -13.53 -19.08
CA GLY A 313 26.33 -13.47 -20.41
C GLY A 313 27.84 -13.73 -20.44
N PRO A 314 28.43 -13.72 -21.65
CA PRO A 314 29.86 -13.91 -21.82
C PRO A 314 30.65 -12.78 -21.16
N VAL A 315 31.85 -13.14 -20.69
CA VAL A 315 32.88 -12.23 -20.17
C VAL A 315 34.25 -12.64 -20.70
N ASN A 316 35.13 -11.67 -20.93
CA ASN A 316 36.51 -11.97 -21.27
C ASN A 316 37.26 -12.55 -20.04
N LYS A 317 37.47 -13.88 -20.03
CA LYS A 317 38.14 -14.58 -18.93
C LYS A 317 39.49 -13.98 -18.57
N LYS A 318 40.32 -13.62 -19.56
CA LYS A 318 41.63 -12.99 -19.34
C LYS A 318 41.49 -11.63 -18.64
N SER A 319 40.44 -10.88 -18.94
CA SER A 319 40.13 -9.63 -18.24
C SER A 319 39.75 -9.88 -16.78
N VAL A 320 38.98 -10.94 -16.50
CA VAL A 320 38.65 -11.37 -15.12
C VAL A 320 39.91 -11.77 -14.36
N GLU A 321 40.78 -12.59 -14.96
CA GLU A 321 42.07 -13.01 -14.39
C GLU A 321 42.95 -11.80 -14.06
N ASN A 322 43.11 -10.87 -15.01
CA ASN A 322 43.88 -9.64 -14.80
C ASN A 322 43.34 -8.81 -13.62
N ARG A 323 42.01 -8.71 -13.47
CA ARG A 323 41.39 -8.01 -12.33
C ARG A 323 41.65 -8.74 -11.02
N ILE A 324 41.49 -10.05 -10.99
CA ILE A 324 41.80 -10.89 -9.81
C ILE A 324 43.27 -10.69 -9.40
N HIS A 325 44.19 -10.73 -10.36
CA HIS A 325 45.61 -10.47 -10.12
C HIS A 325 45.85 -9.06 -9.54
N ALA A 326 45.25 -8.02 -10.13
CA ALA A 326 45.37 -6.65 -9.62
C ALA A 326 44.84 -6.50 -8.18
N LEU A 327 43.70 -7.14 -7.86
CA LEU A 327 43.12 -7.14 -6.52
C LEU A 327 44.02 -7.90 -5.52
N ASN A 328 44.62 -9.01 -5.93
CA ASN A 328 45.58 -9.76 -5.09
C ASN A 328 46.92 -9.03 -4.91
N HIS A 329 47.33 -8.15 -5.83
CA HIS A 329 48.55 -7.35 -5.68
C HIS A 329 48.45 -6.30 -4.56
N THR A 330 47.23 -5.91 -4.16
CA THR A 330 46.98 -5.00 -3.05
C THR A 330 46.10 -5.67 -2.00
N PRO A 331 46.60 -6.75 -1.36
CA PRO A 331 45.77 -7.67 -0.59
C PRO A 331 45.04 -6.96 0.55
N THR A 332 43.77 -7.30 0.74
CA THR A 332 43.00 -6.88 1.92
C THR A 332 43.09 -7.98 2.97
N PRO A 333 43.50 -7.67 4.22
CA PRO A 333 43.58 -8.69 5.27
C PRO A 333 42.24 -9.42 5.44
N GLY A 334 42.24 -10.76 5.48
CA GLY A 334 41.00 -11.54 5.59
C GLY A 334 40.50 -12.17 4.30
N VAL A 335 40.89 -11.64 3.15
CA VAL A 335 40.32 -12.05 1.86
C VAL A 335 41.42 -12.30 0.83
N ARG A 336 41.11 -13.19 -0.10
CA ARG A 336 41.90 -13.44 -1.30
C ARG A 336 40.96 -13.61 -2.48
N PHE A 337 41.43 -13.34 -3.70
CA PHE A 337 40.69 -13.63 -4.91
C PHE A 337 41.29 -14.87 -5.56
N ASN A 338 40.49 -15.92 -5.73
CA ASN A 338 40.93 -17.20 -6.28
C ASN A 338 40.98 -17.16 -7.81
N PRO A 339 42.17 -17.14 -8.46
CA PRO A 339 42.27 -17.06 -9.93
C PRO A 339 41.62 -18.23 -10.65
N GLN A 340 41.55 -19.40 -10.00
CA GLN A 340 40.90 -20.59 -10.56
C GLN A 340 39.38 -20.43 -10.69
N GLN A 341 38.77 -19.46 -9.98
CA GLN A 341 37.35 -19.11 -10.14
C GLN A 341 37.10 -18.11 -11.29
N ALA A 342 38.11 -17.73 -12.07
CA ALA A 342 37.90 -16.91 -13.25
C ALA A 342 37.07 -17.65 -14.31
N VAL A 343 35.90 -17.11 -14.62
CA VAL A 343 34.95 -17.67 -15.58
C VAL A 343 34.96 -16.91 -16.91
N SER A 344 34.56 -17.57 -18.00
CA SER A 344 34.30 -16.96 -19.32
C SER A 344 32.83 -16.59 -19.52
N HIS A 345 31.97 -16.94 -18.57
CA HIS A 345 30.54 -16.65 -18.60
C HIS A 345 30.06 -16.37 -17.17
N LEU A 346 29.35 -15.27 -16.97
CA LEU A 346 28.73 -14.94 -15.70
C LEU A 346 27.27 -15.39 -15.72
N THR A 347 26.87 -16.15 -14.69
CA THR A 347 25.48 -16.51 -14.43
C THR A 347 25.00 -15.79 -13.17
N GLY A 348 23.82 -15.20 -13.23
CA GLY A 348 23.24 -14.41 -12.14
C GLY A 348 23.36 -12.91 -12.33
N GLY A 349 23.26 -12.16 -11.24
CA GLY A 349 23.16 -10.70 -11.22
C GLY A 349 24.50 -9.96 -11.17
N THR A 350 24.50 -8.68 -11.55
CA THR A 350 25.66 -7.76 -11.49
C THR A 350 25.49 -6.64 -10.45
N CYS A 351 24.64 -6.86 -9.44
CA CYS A 351 24.29 -5.87 -8.42
C CYS A 351 25.51 -5.20 -7.79
N SER A 352 26.49 -6.00 -7.34
CA SER A 352 27.65 -5.46 -6.64
C SER A 352 28.48 -4.59 -7.58
N ALA A 353 28.79 -5.08 -8.78
CA ALA A 353 29.51 -4.31 -9.78
C ALA A 353 28.83 -2.97 -10.10
N MET A 354 27.52 -2.97 -10.32
CA MET A 354 26.76 -1.75 -10.61
C MET A 354 26.72 -0.78 -9.43
N ALA A 355 26.47 -1.28 -8.21
CA ALA A 355 26.47 -0.47 -6.99
C ALA A 355 27.81 0.23 -6.75
N PHE A 356 28.93 -0.50 -6.91
CA PHE A 356 30.26 0.08 -6.72
C PHE A 356 30.65 1.06 -7.85
N THR A 357 30.23 0.83 -9.10
CA THR A 357 30.41 1.81 -10.18
C THR A 357 29.62 3.09 -9.89
N PHE A 358 28.35 2.98 -9.49
CA PHE A 358 27.52 4.12 -9.10
C PHE A 358 28.16 4.91 -7.95
N LEU A 359 28.61 4.21 -6.91
CA LEU A 359 29.31 4.82 -5.77
C LEU A 359 30.54 5.60 -6.20
N HIS A 360 31.35 5.02 -7.09
CA HIS A 360 32.56 5.66 -7.58
C HIS A 360 32.26 7.00 -8.27
N GLU A 361 31.21 7.05 -9.10
CA GLU A 361 30.77 8.28 -9.75
C GLU A 361 30.16 9.29 -8.76
N ALA A 362 29.36 8.81 -7.80
CA ALA A 362 28.80 9.67 -6.75
C ALA A 362 29.90 10.36 -5.91
N LEU A 363 30.94 9.61 -5.52
CA LEU A 363 32.08 10.14 -4.76
C LEU A 363 33.05 11.00 -5.60
N LYS A 364 32.91 11.03 -6.94
CA LYS A 364 33.57 12.04 -7.78
C LYS A 364 32.85 13.39 -7.76
N GLY A 365 31.65 13.47 -7.17
CA GLY A 365 30.80 14.64 -7.22
C GLY A 365 29.98 14.75 -8.51
N THR A 366 29.89 13.68 -9.31
CA THR A 366 28.99 13.63 -10.46
C THR A 366 27.54 13.80 -9.97
N PRO A 367 26.77 14.77 -10.49
CA PRO A 367 25.37 14.93 -10.09
C PRO A 367 24.60 13.62 -10.27
N LEU A 368 23.76 13.24 -9.29
CA LEU A 368 23.07 11.94 -9.30
C LEU A 368 22.24 11.71 -10.57
N SER A 369 21.64 12.78 -11.11
CA SER A 369 20.88 12.76 -12.38
C SER A 369 21.76 12.51 -13.60
N GLN A 370 23.07 12.69 -13.51
CA GLN A 370 24.05 12.46 -14.58
C GLN A 370 24.78 11.13 -14.45
N ILE A 371 24.75 10.48 -13.28
CA ILE A 371 25.36 9.15 -13.12
C ILE A 371 24.61 8.16 -14.03
N PRO A 372 25.32 7.41 -14.89
CA PRO A 372 24.70 6.40 -15.73
C PRO A 372 24.17 5.26 -14.85
N VAL A 373 22.88 5.01 -14.96
CA VAL A 373 22.18 3.89 -14.33
C VAL A 373 21.82 2.91 -15.44
N ASP A 374 22.84 2.49 -16.17
CA ASP A 374 22.64 1.67 -17.36
C ASP A 374 22.22 0.25 -16.98
N THR A 375 21.68 -0.47 -17.96
CA THR A 375 21.54 -1.92 -17.86
C THR A 375 22.92 -2.58 -17.70
N SER A 376 22.94 -3.81 -17.19
CA SER A 376 24.19 -4.54 -17.05
C SER A 376 24.90 -4.70 -18.40
N ASN A 377 26.22 -4.44 -18.42
CA ASN A 377 27.08 -4.53 -19.60
C ASN A 377 28.29 -5.45 -19.33
N GLU A 378 29.13 -5.67 -20.35
CA GLU A 378 30.30 -6.57 -20.21
C GLU A 378 31.28 -6.12 -19.11
N THR A 379 31.47 -4.82 -18.93
CA THR A 379 32.31 -4.27 -17.86
C THR A 379 31.78 -4.66 -16.48
N HIS A 380 30.47 -4.49 -16.24
CA HIS A 380 29.83 -4.90 -15.00
C HIS A 380 29.89 -6.41 -14.79
N ARG A 381 29.67 -7.21 -15.84
CA ARG A 381 29.80 -8.67 -15.74
C ARG A 381 31.24 -9.11 -15.42
N THR A 382 32.23 -8.47 -16.03
CA THR A 382 33.65 -8.77 -15.79
C THR A 382 34.05 -8.42 -14.35
N LEU A 383 33.60 -7.27 -13.85
CA LEU A 383 33.79 -6.86 -12.45
C LEU A 383 33.14 -7.85 -11.48
N GLN A 384 31.87 -8.18 -11.73
CA GLN A 384 31.13 -9.11 -10.87
C GLN A 384 31.75 -10.51 -10.89
N ALA A 385 32.23 -11.00 -12.04
CA ALA A 385 32.94 -12.27 -12.14
C ALA A 385 34.23 -12.26 -11.28
N ALA A 386 34.97 -11.14 -11.28
CA ALA A 386 36.13 -11.00 -10.40
C ALA A 386 35.72 -10.94 -8.92
N TYR A 387 34.65 -10.24 -8.55
CA TYR A 387 34.14 -10.20 -7.18
C TYR A 387 33.64 -11.57 -6.70
N ASN A 388 33.05 -12.36 -7.59
CA ASN A 388 32.59 -13.70 -7.28
C ASN A 388 33.76 -14.65 -6.94
N ALA A 389 35.01 -14.31 -7.31
CA ALA A 389 36.20 -15.09 -6.97
C ALA A 389 36.74 -14.82 -5.55
N ILE A 390 36.11 -13.93 -4.77
CA ILE A 390 36.54 -13.64 -3.41
C ILE A 390 36.28 -14.81 -2.45
N GLU A 391 37.28 -15.11 -1.64
CA GLU A 391 37.24 -16.15 -0.62
C GLU A 391 37.88 -15.66 0.69
N ARG A 392 37.52 -16.30 1.79
CA ARG A 392 38.23 -16.19 3.06
C ARG A 392 39.65 -16.69 2.89
N ASP A 393 40.62 -15.86 3.28
CA ASP A 393 42.00 -16.31 3.40
C ASP A 393 42.07 -17.31 4.58
N PRO A 394 42.43 -18.59 4.36
CA PRO A 394 42.50 -19.59 5.43
C PRO A 394 43.49 -19.23 6.54
N LYS A 395 44.46 -18.35 6.24
CA LYS A 395 45.46 -17.90 7.22
C LYS A 395 45.00 -16.71 8.03
N SER A 396 43.92 -16.04 7.62
CA SER A 396 43.50 -14.82 8.28
C SER A 396 42.71 -15.10 9.56
N LYS A 397 42.98 -14.28 10.57
CA LYS A 397 42.23 -14.22 11.82
C LYS A 397 41.25 -13.03 11.87
N THR A 398 40.98 -12.38 10.74
CA THR A 398 40.05 -11.25 10.69
C THR A 398 38.67 -11.70 11.19
N ALA A 399 38.20 -11.08 12.28
CA ALA A 399 36.90 -11.39 12.88
C ALA A 399 35.75 -11.03 11.94
N ASP A 400 35.84 -9.88 11.27
CA ASP A 400 34.82 -9.38 10.34
C ASP A 400 35.22 -9.61 8.88
N PHE A 401 34.92 -10.80 8.38
CA PHE A 401 35.17 -11.19 7.00
C PHE A 401 34.27 -10.42 6.00
N HIS A 402 33.06 -10.01 6.41
CA HIS A 402 32.13 -9.32 5.52
C HIS A 402 32.62 -7.91 5.21
N ARG A 403 33.09 -7.18 6.22
CA ARG A 403 33.76 -5.88 6.01
C ARG A 403 35.00 -6.02 5.14
N ALA A 404 35.87 -6.99 5.42
CA ALA A 404 37.08 -7.22 4.62
C ALA A 404 36.75 -7.46 3.14
N LYS A 405 35.62 -8.12 2.86
CA LYS A 405 35.11 -8.33 1.50
C LYS A 405 34.62 -7.04 0.84
N ILE A 406 33.89 -6.18 1.56
CA ILE A 406 33.51 -4.85 1.07
C ILE A 406 34.75 -4.00 0.79
N ASP A 407 35.72 -3.94 1.71
CA ASP A 407 36.97 -3.20 1.55
C ASP A 407 37.76 -3.65 0.31
N ALA A 408 37.82 -4.95 0.05
CA ALA A 408 38.48 -5.48 -1.13
C ALA A 408 37.80 -5.10 -2.45
N MET A 409 36.48 -5.04 -2.49
CA MET A 409 35.75 -4.55 -3.68
C MET A 409 35.96 -3.04 -3.87
N LEU A 410 35.94 -2.26 -2.79
CA LEU A 410 36.11 -0.80 -2.81
C LEU A 410 37.52 -0.36 -3.22
N LYS A 411 38.56 -1.14 -2.91
CA LYS A 411 39.95 -0.84 -3.27
C LYS A 411 40.15 -0.59 -4.75
N GLN A 412 39.38 -1.26 -5.62
CA GLN A 412 39.47 -1.07 -7.06
C GLN A 412 39.13 0.37 -7.51
N PHE A 413 38.44 1.12 -6.65
CA PHE A 413 38.01 2.49 -6.90
C PHE A 413 38.72 3.51 -6.01
N HIS A 414 39.74 3.08 -5.25
CA HIS A 414 40.42 3.89 -4.24
C HIS A 414 39.46 4.48 -3.18
N ILE A 415 38.50 3.67 -2.74
CA ILE A 415 37.54 4.00 -1.70
C ILE A 415 37.85 3.13 -0.47
N THR A 416 37.64 3.67 0.73
CA THR A 416 37.87 2.97 2.00
C THR A 416 36.65 3.04 2.89
N THR A 417 36.36 1.98 3.66
CA THR A 417 35.38 2.05 4.74
C THR A 417 35.96 2.72 5.98
N THR A 418 35.14 3.43 6.75
CA THR A 418 35.54 4.05 8.02
C THR A 418 35.01 3.30 9.25
N GLY A 419 34.08 2.37 9.05
CA GLY A 419 33.46 1.57 10.11
C GLY A 419 32.42 0.62 9.55
N ALA A 420 31.56 0.11 10.42
CA ALA A 420 30.38 -0.67 10.07
C ALA A 420 29.26 -0.36 11.08
N TYR A 421 28.03 -0.36 10.60
CA TYR A 421 26.83 -0.30 11.41
C TYR A 421 25.99 -1.53 11.13
N ASP A 422 25.78 -2.35 12.14
CA ASP A 422 24.92 -3.53 12.07
C ASP A 422 23.49 -3.14 12.45
N HIS A 423 22.56 -3.25 11.50
CA HIS A 423 21.15 -2.88 11.69
C HIS A 423 20.91 -1.48 12.33
N PRO A 424 21.55 -0.40 11.83
CA PRO A 424 21.37 0.92 12.41
C PRO A 424 19.97 1.47 12.16
N ASP A 425 19.48 2.25 13.12
CA ASP A 425 18.42 3.22 12.84
C ASP A 425 18.97 4.29 11.87
N LEU A 426 18.42 4.37 10.65
CA LEU A 426 18.86 5.33 9.64
C LEU A 426 18.76 6.78 10.11
N ALA A 427 17.81 7.09 11.00
CA ALA A 427 17.65 8.43 11.57
C ALA A 427 18.90 8.87 12.35
N SER A 428 19.56 7.93 13.04
CA SER A 428 20.77 8.17 13.86
C SER A 428 22.08 8.23 13.09
N LEU A 429 22.12 7.79 11.82
CA LEU A 429 23.36 7.77 11.04
C LEU A 429 23.93 9.18 10.81
N PRO A 430 25.25 9.40 10.82
CA PRO A 430 25.78 10.68 10.38
C PRO A 430 25.51 10.93 8.89
N GLU A 431 25.58 12.18 8.44
CA GLU A 431 25.57 12.48 7.00
C GLU A 431 26.75 11.78 6.32
N GLY A 432 26.52 11.24 5.12
CA GLY A 432 27.56 10.50 4.42
C GLY A 432 27.04 9.52 3.38
N THR A 433 27.98 8.83 2.75
CA THR A 433 27.68 7.76 1.79
C THR A 433 28.01 6.42 2.41
N TYR A 434 27.13 5.44 2.18
CA TYR A 434 27.17 4.12 2.77
C TYR A 434 27.01 3.06 1.68
N VAL A 435 27.82 2.01 1.75
CA VAL A 435 27.53 0.75 1.07
C VAL A 435 26.58 -0.03 1.96
N VAL A 436 25.38 -0.32 1.46
CA VAL A 436 24.46 -1.25 2.11
C VAL A 436 24.73 -2.64 1.56
N ARG A 437 25.10 -3.58 2.43
CA ARG A 437 25.25 -4.98 2.06
C ARG A 437 24.17 -5.80 2.73
N GLN A 438 23.33 -6.43 1.91
CA GLN A 438 22.38 -7.42 2.36
C GLN A 438 22.89 -8.80 1.99
N LEU A 439 22.92 -9.74 2.93
CA LEU A 439 23.42 -11.09 2.64
C LEU A 439 22.71 -12.20 3.41
N THR A 440 22.75 -13.39 2.83
CA THR A 440 22.39 -14.66 3.47
C THR A 440 23.70 -15.37 3.84
N PRO A 441 24.04 -15.46 5.14
CA PRO A 441 25.29 -16.10 5.56
C PRO A 441 25.34 -17.57 5.15
N ALA A 442 26.54 -18.07 4.83
CA ALA A 442 26.75 -19.49 4.59
C ALA A 442 28.13 -19.95 5.07
N ALA A 443 28.21 -21.19 5.53
CA ALA A 443 29.46 -21.84 5.93
C ALA A 443 30.24 -22.35 4.70
N ASN A 444 30.57 -21.47 3.77
CA ASN A 444 31.37 -21.76 2.58
C ASN A 444 32.60 -20.83 2.50
N SER A 445 33.48 -21.04 1.53
CA SER A 445 34.69 -20.21 1.36
C SER A 445 34.38 -18.73 1.09
N LYS A 446 33.16 -18.41 0.64
CA LYS A 446 32.69 -17.04 0.35
C LYS A 446 31.96 -16.39 1.51
N GLY A 447 31.68 -17.13 2.58
CA GLY A 447 30.92 -16.69 3.76
C GLY A 447 29.46 -16.30 3.49
N GLU A 448 28.93 -16.53 2.29
CA GLU A 448 27.59 -16.12 1.89
C GLU A 448 27.02 -17.08 0.82
N GLU A 449 25.71 -17.31 0.87
CA GLU A 449 24.95 -17.99 -0.19
C GLU A 449 24.49 -16.98 -1.24
N ARG A 450 23.97 -15.84 -0.77
CA ARG A 450 23.42 -14.76 -1.57
C ARG A 450 23.87 -13.44 -1.02
N GLY A 451 24.03 -12.46 -1.90
CA GLY A 451 24.32 -11.11 -1.47
C GLY A 451 23.88 -10.07 -2.49
N HIS A 452 23.41 -8.95 -1.98
CA HIS A 452 22.95 -7.79 -2.73
C HIS A 452 23.63 -6.55 -2.17
N SER A 453 24.09 -5.67 -3.06
CA SER A 453 24.72 -4.41 -2.66
C SER A 453 23.93 -3.24 -3.22
N MET A 454 23.71 -2.24 -2.38
CA MET A 454 23.05 -0.99 -2.69
C MET A 454 23.87 0.17 -2.13
N ILE A 455 23.60 1.39 -2.59
CA ILE A 455 24.24 2.60 -2.07
C ILE A 455 23.19 3.45 -1.37
N LEU A 456 23.49 3.93 -0.17
CA LEU A 456 22.69 4.89 0.57
C LEU A 456 23.51 6.18 0.72
N ILE A 457 22.93 7.31 0.36
CA ILE A 457 23.52 8.64 0.60
C ILE A 457 22.57 9.38 1.55
N LYS A 458 23.03 9.64 2.77
CA LYS A 458 22.31 10.46 3.75
C LYS A 458 22.78 11.90 3.65
N LYS A 459 21.84 12.81 3.41
CA LYS A 459 22.01 14.27 3.53
C LYS A 459 21.27 14.78 4.76
N ALA A 460 21.40 16.06 5.06
CA ALA A 460 20.76 16.71 6.21
C ALA A 460 19.24 16.43 6.33
N THR A 461 18.50 16.47 5.21
CA THR A 461 17.04 16.39 5.19
C THR A 461 16.48 15.23 4.38
N GLU A 462 17.32 14.51 3.65
CA GLU A 462 16.87 13.47 2.74
C GLU A 462 17.84 12.28 2.67
N PHE A 463 17.28 11.14 2.29
CA PHE A 463 18.04 9.95 1.93
C PHE A 463 17.86 9.67 0.44
N VAL A 464 18.97 9.30 -0.20
CA VAL A 464 19.00 8.78 -1.56
C VAL A 464 19.42 7.32 -1.50
N LEU A 465 18.65 6.45 -2.13
CA LEU A 465 18.93 5.03 -2.27
C LEU A 465 19.24 4.71 -3.73
N TYR A 466 20.24 3.88 -3.96
CA TYR A 466 20.49 3.27 -5.25
C TYR A 466 20.48 1.76 -5.12
N ASP A 467 19.44 1.12 -5.64
CA ASP A 467 19.36 -0.33 -5.85
C ASP A 467 19.57 -0.62 -7.34
N PRO A 468 20.57 -1.43 -7.75
CA PRO A 468 20.76 -1.84 -9.14
C PRO A 468 19.52 -2.40 -9.85
N ASN A 469 18.53 -2.93 -9.11
CA ASN A 469 17.28 -3.47 -9.65
C ASN A 469 16.15 -2.44 -9.75
N ASN A 470 16.09 -1.46 -8.85
CA ASN A 470 14.98 -0.52 -8.78
C ASN A 470 15.39 0.86 -9.32
N GLY A 471 16.67 1.22 -9.17
CA GLY A 471 17.25 2.45 -9.67
C GLY A 471 17.66 3.40 -8.56
N ILE A 472 17.71 4.69 -8.90
CA ILE A 472 17.94 5.77 -7.93
C ILE A 472 16.59 6.21 -7.39
N GLU A 473 16.41 6.08 -6.09
CA GLU A 473 15.27 6.56 -5.34
C GLU A 473 15.70 7.77 -4.45
N GLN A 474 15.03 8.92 -4.54
CA GLN A 474 15.39 10.18 -3.84
C GLN A 474 14.27 10.70 -2.93
N ASN A 475 14.57 11.69 -2.09
CA ASN A 475 13.62 12.33 -1.17
C ASN A 475 13.00 11.39 -0.13
N HIS A 476 13.74 10.36 0.28
CA HIS A 476 13.27 9.50 1.36
C HIS A 476 13.45 10.18 2.73
N THR A 477 12.46 9.98 3.60
CA THR A 477 12.66 10.14 5.05
C THR A 477 13.41 8.92 5.57
N ALA A 478 13.92 8.97 6.81
CA ALA A 478 14.56 7.80 7.43
C ALA A 478 13.63 6.58 7.43
N ALA A 479 12.34 6.78 7.75
CA ALA A 479 11.34 5.72 7.78
C ALA A 479 11.06 5.14 6.38
N SER A 480 10.93 5.97 5.34
CA SER A 480 10.67 5.45 3.99
C SER A 480 11.91 4.80 3.38
N ALA A 481 13.13 5.28 3.68
CA ALA A 481 14.36 4.62 3.30
C ALA A 481 14.48 3.24 3.97
N GLN A 482 14.17 3.14 5.26
CA GLN A 482 14.20 1.86 5.99
C GLN A 482 13.20 0.87 5.38
N ALA A 483 11.98 1.30 5.06
CA ALA A 483 10.98 0.45 4.43
C ALA A 483 11.46 -0.12 3.07
N VAL A 484 12.21 0.66 2.28
CA VAL A 484 12.82 0.18 1.03
C VAL A 484 13.92 -0.86 1.29
N LEU A 485 14.78 -0.62 2.30
CA LEU A 485 15.80 -1.58 2.70
C LEU A 485 15.19 -2.90 3.18
N ASP A 486 14.14 -2.85 4.00
CA ASP A 486 13.42 -4.01 4.53
C ASP A 486 12.71 -4.79 3.41
N ALA A 487 12.06 -4.07 2.47
CA ALA A 487 11.44 -4.68 1.32
C ALA A 487 12.47 -5.38 0.41
N SER A 488 13.65 -4.79 0.22
CA SER A 488 14.74 -5.40 -0.53
C SER A 488 15.29 -6.64 0.20
N ALA A 489 15.51 -6.55 1.51
CA ALA A 489 15.98 -7.67 2.33
C ALA A 489 15.03 -8.88 2.26
N LYS A 490 13.71 -8.62 2.35
CA LYS A 490 12.66 -9.64 2.21
C LYS A 490 12.65 -10.24 0.81
N LYS A 491 12.73 -9.41 -0.24
CA LYS A 491 12.75 -9.87 -1.64
C LYS A 491 13.90 -10.83 -1.92
N TRP A 492 15.07 -10.57 -1.35
CA TRP A 492 16.28 -11.36 -1.60
C TRP A 492 16.53 -12.47 -0.57
N ASN A 493 15.69 -12.59 0.46
CA ASN A 493 15.87 -13.49 1.60
C ASN A 493 17.23 -13.31 2.29
N THR A 494 17.62 -12.05 2.50
CA THR A 494 18.90 -11.64 3.08
C THR A 494 18.66 -10.99 4.44
N PRO A 495 18.66 -11.77 5.54
CA PRO A 495 18.23 -11.30 6.86
C PRO A 495 19.19 -10.28 7.49
N LEU A 496 20.45 -10.24 7.05
CA LEU A 496 21.45 -9.29 7.54
C LEU A 496 21.56 -8.11 6.61
N SER A 497 21.49 -6.90 7.16
CA SER A 497 21.79 -5.64 6.48
C SER A 497 22.85 -4.88 7.28
N CYS A 498 24.04 -4.77 6.72
CA CYS A 498 25.14 -3.99 7.30
C CYS A 498 25.37 -2.74 6.44
N LEU A 499 25.63 -1.61 7.09
CA LEU A 499 25.96 -0.36 6.44
C LEU A 499 27.42 -0.01 6.68
N TYR A 500 28.17 0.20 5.61
CA TYR A 500 29.58 0.54 5.65
C TYR A 500 29.75 2.00 5.22
N PRO A 501 29.99 2.95 6.14
CA PRO A 501 30.32 4.31 5.76
C PRO A 501 31.60 4.32 4.92
N VAL A 502 31.57 5.05 3.81
CA VAL A 502 32.67 5.11 2.86
C VAL A 502 33.13 6.54 2.64
N GLN A 503 34.44 6.67 2.43
CA GLN A 503 35.07 7.91 2.01
C GLN A 503 36.05 7.63 0.87
N ARG A 504 36.21 8.59 -0.04
CA ARG A 504 37.28 8.53 -1.02
C ARG A 504 38.60 8.60 -0.27
N ALA A 505 39.54 7.72 -0.61
CA ALA A 505 40.87 7.84 -0.03
C ALA A 505 41.39 9.23 -0.40
N THR A 506 41.56 10.11 0.59
CA THR A 506 42.33 11.34 0.39
C THR A 506 43.68 10.86 -0.12
N ALA A 507 44.06 11.26 -1.33
CA ALA A 507 45.39 10.99 -1.82
C ALA A 507 46.33 11.56 -0.76
N THR A 508 46.89 10.70 0.10
CA THR A 508 48.00 11.09 0.96
C THR A 508 48.99 11.68 -0.01
N ALA A 509 49.20 12.99 0.08
CA ALA A 509 50.21 13.68 -0.72
C ALA A 509 51.44 12.79 -0.67
N PRO A 510 51.99 12.35 -1.82
CA PRO A 510 53.05 11.37 -1.82
C PRO A 510 54.09 11.85 -0.84
N THR A 511 54.32 11.08 0.24
CA THR A 511 55.32 11.42 1.23
C THR A 511 56.57 11.76 0.44
N PRO A 512 57.08 13.00 0.49
CA PRO A 512 58.19 13.39 -0.35
C PRO A 512 59.27 12.36 -0.11
N ILE A 513 59.55 11.55 -1.15
CA ILE A 513 60.57 10.52 -1.07
C ILE A 513 61.82 11.29 -0.69
N ALA A 514 62.28 11.11 0.55
CA ALA A 514 63.51 11.71 1.01
C ALA A 514 64.54 11.36 -0.06
N LYS A 515 65.06 12.39 -0.75
CA LYS A 515 66.01 12.22 -1.85
C LYS A 515 67.03 11.19 -1.39
N ALA A 516 67.06 10.05 -2.05
CA ALA A 516 68.02 9.00 -1.73
C ALA A 516 69.40 9.67 -1.65
N PRO A 517 70.19 9.40 -0.59
CA PRO A 517 71.53 9.95 -0.48
C PRO A 517 72.25 9.64 -1.79
N LYS A 518 72.78 10.69 -2.44
CA LYS A 518 73.50 10.57 -3.71
C LYS A 518 74.59 9.52 -3.55
N SER A 519 74.36 8.32 -4.06
CA SER A 519 75.40 7.30 -4.17
C SER A 519 76.57 7.88 -4.98
N PRO A 520 77.82 7.65 -4.57
CA PRO A 520 78.98 8.21 -5.24
C PRO A 520 79.03 7.73 -6.69
N VAL A 521 79.15 8.68 -7.60
CA VAL A 521 79.28 8.48 -9.04
C VAL A 521 80.48 7.57 -9.31
N ARG A 522 80.23 6.30 -9.65
CA ARG A 522 81.25 5.42 -10.23
C ARG A 522 81.45 5.82 -11.69
N LYS A 523 82.68 6.23 -12.02
CA LYS A 523 83.13 6.51 -13.40
C LYS A 523 82.88 5.29 -14.31
N PRO A 524 82.46 5.49 -15.57
CA PRO A 524 82.22 4.39 -16.50
C PRO A 524 83.55 3.81 -17.00
N VAL A 525 83.70 2.48 -16.86
CA VAL A 525 84.76 1.69 -17.48
C VAL A 525 84.40 1.49 -18.95
N ARG A 526 85.27 1.98 -19.85
CA ARG A 526 85.19 1.78 -21.31
C ARG A 526 85.29 0.29 -21.66
N LYS A 527 84.37 -0.23 -22.48
CA LYS A 527 84.56 -1.46 -23.28
C LYS A 527 84.75 -1.08 -24.76
N PRO A 528 85.53 -1.87 -25.54
CA PRO A 528 85.92 -1.50 -26.90
C PRO A 528 84.88 -1.90 -27.96
N ALA A 529 84.93 -1.16 -29.07
CA ALA A 529 84.04 -1.20 -30.22
C ALA A 529 84.23 -2.43 -31.10
N VAL A 530 83.12 -2.98 -31.62
CA VAL A 530 83.09 -3.95 -32.71
C VAL A 530 82.50 -3.28 -33.95
N LYS A 531 83.21 -3.43 -35.09
CA LYS A 531 82.92 -2.86 -36.41
C LYS A 531 81.70 -3.50 -37.08
N PRO A 532 80.98 -2.78 -37.97
CA PRO A 532 79.95 -3.36 -38.84
C PRO A 532 80.51 -3.75 -40.22
N GLN A 533 79.93 -4.79 -40.83
CA GLN A 533 80.07 -5.12 -42.26
C GLN A 533 78.69 -5.43 -42.88
N PRO A 534 78.55 -5.37 -44.22
CA PRO A 534 77.35 -4.83 -44.86
C PRO A 534 76.57 -5.81 -45.79
N LEU A 535 75.40 -5.31 -46.24
CA LEU A 535 74.67 -5.58 -47.50
C LEU A 535 74.09 -6.99 -47.77
N HIS A 536 72.77 -7.04 -48.03
CA HIS A 536 72.24 -7.52 -49.31
C HIS A 536 70.80 -7.03 -49.59
N SER A 537 70.55 -6.85 -50.88
CA SER A 537 69.46 -6.15 -51.56
C SER A 537 68.32 -7.08 -52.03
N THR A 538 67.08 -6.54 -51.98
CA THR A 538 65.85 -6.68 -52.82
C THR A 538 65.72 -7.78 -53.91
N PRO A 539 64.50 -8.27 -54.23
CA PRO A 539 63.68 -7.60 -55.26
C PRO A 539 62.15 -7.54 -55.02
N THR A 540 61.52 -6.70 -55.85
CA THR A 540 60.13 -6.25 -55.97
C THR A 540 59.21 -7.18 -56.79
N LYS A 541 57.88 -7.09 -56.58
CA LYS A 541 56.75 -7.24 -57.57
C LYS A 541 55.40 -6.98 -56.85
N LYS A 542 54.62 -5.93 -57.20
CA LYS A 542 53.44 -5.89 -58.12
C LYS A 542 52.46 -7.06 -57.91
N SER A 543 51.13 -6.96 -57.84
CA SER A 543 50.09 -5.92 -57.96
C SER A 543 48.73 -6.67 -57.91
N GLY A 544 47.61 -6.05 -57.51
CA GLY A 544 46.31 -6.39 -58.11
C GLY A 544 45.15 -6.80 -57.19
N TRP A 545 44.24 -5.85 -56.97
CA TRP A 545 42.79 -5.96 -57.22
C TRP A 545 42.04 -7.18 -56.65
N LEU A 546 41.33 -7.03 -55.52
CA LEU A 546 40.16 -7.87 -55.19
C LEU A 546 39.21 -7.29 -54.10
N SER A 547 39.36 -6.04 -53.64
CA SER A 547 38.60 -5.57 -52.47
C SER A 547 37.16 -5.03 -52.67
N PRO A 548 36.59 -4.80 -53.88
CA PRO A 548 35.19 -4.34 -53.97
C PRO A 548 34.16 -5.47 -54.11
N LEU A 549 34.57 -6.72 -54.41
CA LEU A 549 33.63 -7.84 -54.60
C LEU A 549 33.11 -8.44 -53.27
N PHE A 550 33.87 -8.33 -52.18
CA PHE A 550 33.44 -8.86 -50.87
C PHE A 550 32.37 -8.02 -50.16
N SER A 551 32.31 -6.71 -50.43
CA SER A 551 31.34 -5.81 -49.78
C SER A 551 29.93 -5.92 -50.38
N LEU A 552 29.81 -6.27 -51.67
CA LEU A 552 28.52 -6.40 -52.34
C LEU A 552 27.82 -7.72 -51.97
N VAL A 553 28.58 -8.82 -51.87
CA VAL A 553 28.06 -10.15 -51.51
C VAL A 553 27.52 -10.18 -50.07
N SER A 554 28.18 -9.50 -49.13
CA SER A 554 27.70 -9.41 -47.74
C SER A 554 26.38 -8.64 -47.61
N THR A 555 26.17 -7.62 -48.44
CA THR A 555 24.97 -6.77 -48.36
C THR A 555 23.74 -7.47 -48.96
N VAL A 556 23.92 -8.23 -50.05
CA VAL A 556 22.86 -9.01 -50.68
C VAL A 556 22.42 -10.21 -49.82
N LEU A 557 23.36 -10.89 -49.16
CA LEU A 557 23.05 -11.99 -48.23
C LEU A 557 22.29 -11.51 -46.97
N THR A 558 22.56 -10.30 -46.49
CA THR A 558 21.86 -9.73 -45.34
C THR A 558 20.43 -9.30 -45.69
N PHE A 559 20.19 -8.85 -46.93
CA PHE A 559 18.85 -8.51 -47.41
C PHE A 559 17.98 -9.75 -47.67
N LEU A 560 18.55 -10.82 -48.23
CA LEU A 560 17.83 -12.09 -48.46
C LEU A 560 17.46 -12.79 -47.15
N TRP A 561 18.30 -12.70 -46.11
CA TRP A 561 17.99 -13.28 -44.80
C TRP A 561 16.86 -12.55 -44.07
N LYS A 562 16.79 -11.21 -44.19
CA LYS A 562 15.67 -10.43 -43.62
C LYS A 562 14.35 -10.61 -44.37
N GLY A 563 14.40 -10.87 -45.68
CA GLY A 563 13.20 -11.15 -46.48
C GLY A 563 12.54 -12.50 -46.18
N LEU A 564 13.33 -13.54 -45.84
CA LEU A 564 12.79 -14.87 -45.56
C LEU A 564 12.05 -15.00 -44.21
N ASN A 565 12.35 -14.14 -43.23
CA ASN A 565 11.72 -14.18 -41.91
C ASN A 565 10.35 -13.47 -41.83
N LEU A 566 9.86 -12.91 -42.93
CA LEU A 566 8.55 -12.23 -42.99
C LEU A 566 7.40 -13.13 -43.46
N PHE A 567 7.63 -14.40 -43.78
CA PHE A 567 6.61 -15.29 -44.36
C PHE A 567 6.27 -16.56 -43.58
N THR A 568 6.77 -16.74 -42.34
CA THR A 568 6.48 -17.93 -41.55
C THR A 568 6.04 -17.60 -40.12
N ASN A 569 4.76 -17.24 -39.96
CA ASN A 569 4.05 -17.48 -38.71
C ASN A 569 2.58 -17.79 -39.01
N PRO A 570 2.13 -19.07 -38.88
CA PRO A 570 0.73 -19.40 -38.97
C PRO A 570 0.01 -19.02 -37.66
N THR A 571 -1.13 -18.36 -37.81
CA THR A 571 -2.08 -18.02 -36.75
C THR A 571 -2.58 -19.30 -36.04
N PRO A 572 -2.60 -19.38 -34.69
CA PRO A 572 -3.20 -20.52 -34.02
C PRO A 572 -4.74 -20.36 -33.96
N PRO A 573 -5.51 -21.47 -34.05
CA PRO A 573 -6.96 -21.41 -34.06
C PRO A 573 -7.52 -21.20 -32.65
N LYS A 574 -8.63 -20.44 -32.59
CA LYS A 574 -9.49 -20.31 -31.41
C LYS A 574 -9.99 -21.69 -30.99
N LYS A 575 -9.79 -22.08 -29.72
CA LYS A 575 -10.53 -23.16 -29.09
C LYS A 575 -11.31 -22.69 -27.86
N GLN A 576 -12.49 -23.27 -27.77
CA GLN A 576 -13.61 -23.00 -26.90
C GLN A 576 -13.32 -23.38 -25.43
N ARG A 577 -14.07 -22.72 -24.54
CA ARG A 577 -14.30 -23.13 -23.15
C ARG A 577 -14.89 -24.52 -23.08
N GLU A 578 -14.30 -25.39 -22.27
CA GLU A 578 -15.05 -26.35 -21.44
C GLU A 578 -14.42 -26.40 -20.04
N ALA A 579 -15.29 -26.48 -19.05
CA ALA A 579 -14.95 -26.75 -17.65
C ALA A 579 -14.58 -28.23 -17.49
N VAL A 580 -13.74 -28.55 -16.50
CA VAL A 580 -13.82 -29.73 -15.62
C VAL A 580 -12.70 -29.66 -14.56
N THR A 581 -13.03 -30.27 -13.44
CA THR A 581 -12.53 -30.32 -12.06
C THR A 581 -11.24 -31.10 -11.80
N SER A 582 -10.84 -31.10 -10.51
CA SER A 582 -9.89 -31.96 -9.76
C SER A 582 -8.41 -31.56 -9.85
N GLU A 583 -7.77 -31.13 -8.75
CA GLU A 583 -7.26 -31.86 -7.56
C GLU A 583 -5.83 -32.43 -7.76
N SER A 584 -5.04 -32.26 -6.70
CA SER A 584 -3.82 -32.96 -6.28
C SER A 584 -2.41 -32.54 -6.77
N ASP A 585 -1.54 -32.46 -5.74
CA ASP A 585 -0.09 -32.69 -5.64
C ASP A 585 0.87 -31.49 -5.80
N PHE A 586 1.42 -30.96 -4.69
CA PHE A 586 2.65 -31.41 -4.00
C PHE A 586 3.88 -31.48 -4.92
N PHE A 587 4.71 -30.42 -4.89
CA PHE A 587 6.11 -30.41 -4.45
C PHE A 587 6.65 -28.98 -4.35
#